data_AF-A0A5J4PPX9-F1
#
_entry.id   AF-A0A5J4PPX9-F1
#
_cell.length_a   1.000
_cell.length_b   1.000
_cell.length_c   1.000
_cell.angle_alpha   90.00
_cell.angle_beta   90.00
_cell.angle_gamma   90.00
#
_symmetry.space_group_name_H-M   'P 1'
#
loop_
_entity.id
_entity.type
_entity.pdbx_description
1 polymer ?
#
loop_
_entity_poly.entity_id
_entity_poly.type
_entity_poly.pdbx_seq_one_letter_code
_entity_poly.pdbx_strand_id
1 'polypeptide(L)'
;MQLLIRMPEICSEHFPKEMEYLQTIPGVSLVSSMIIIAETGADMSVFQTSGKITGWAGLRPRNDDSAGKYKSTATTKGNRYLRSVFVQVAWAASRMKNSYYKEKFNRLAMRKSRKKALIAIARKLLTLTWHVLHDKCPYNPKSVHVYDPVKVAAKIAYHKREIERTKKLLS
;
A
#
# COMPACT_ATOMS: atom_id res chain seq x y z
N MET A 1 4.01 -12.77 27.61
CA MET A 1 3.52 -13.78 26.67
C MET A 1 2.00 -14.00 26.73
N GLN A 2 1.28 -13.58 27.78
CA GLN A 2 -0.19 -13.68 27.89
C GLN A 2 -0.97 -12.74 26.94
N LEU A 3 -0.44 -11.58 26.58
CA LEU A 3 -1.14 -10.63 25.70
C LEU A 3 -1.39 -11.17 24.28
N LEU A 4 -0.47 -11.96 23.73
CA LEU A 4 -0.64 -12.61 22.42
C LEU A 4 -1.70 -13.70 22.41
N ILE A 5 -2.00 -14.29 23.57
CA ILE A 5 -3.01 -15.35 23.72
C ILE A 5 -4.42 -14.74 23.83
N ARG A 6 -4.53 -13.58 24.49
CA ARG A 6 -5.82 -12.89 24.73
C ARG A 6 -6.25 -11.97 23.58
N MET A 7 -5.30 -11.45 22.82
CA MET A 7 -5.59 -10.54 21.69
C MET A 7 -6.45 -11.17 20.59
N PRO A 8 -6.30 -12.46 20.21
CA PRO A 8 -7.22 -13.14 19.31
C PRO A 8 -8.65 -13.19 19.81
N GLU A 9 -8.86 -13.39 21.10
CA GLU A 9 -10.20 -13.43 21.71
C GLU A 9 -10.86 -12.05 21.59
N ILE A 10 -10.15 -11.00 21.99
CA ILE A 10 -10.64 -9.61 21.93
C ILE A 10 -10.94 -9.19 20.48
N CYS A 11 -10.04 -9.52 19.54
CA CYS A 11 -10.24 -9.17 18.13
C CYS A 11 -11.41 -9.94 17.51
N SER A 12 -11.62 -11.19 17.90
CA SER A 12 -12.74 -12.00 17.41
C SER A 12 -14.07 -11.53 17.99
N GLU A 13 -14.08 -11.04 19.23
CA GLU A 13 -15.27 -10.52 19.90
C GLU A 13 -15.67 -9.14 19.35
N HIS A 14 -14.70 -8.23 19.18
CA HIS A 14 -15.00 -6.82 18.86
C HIS A 14 -14.90 -6.50 17.36
N PHE A 15 -14.06 -7.22 16.61
CA PHE A 15 -13.74 -6.93 15.20
C PHE A 15 -13.73 -8.18 14.29
N PRO A 16 -14.75 -9.05 14.34
CA PRO A 16 -14.74 -10.31 13.59
C PRO A 16 -14.69 -10.09 12.07
N LYS A 17 -15.44 -9.11 11.55
CA LYS A 17 -15.54 -8.85 10.10
C LYS A 17 -14.28 -8.22 9.55
N GLU A 18 -13.70 -7.27 10.27
CA GLU A 18 -12.47 -6.59 9.88
C GLU A 18 -11.30 -7.58 9.86
N MET A 19 -11.25 -8.51 10.82
CA MET A 19 -10.26 -9.60 10.83
C MET A 19 -10.41 -10.53 9.62
N GLU A 20 -11.64 -10.86 9.23
CA GLU A 20 -11.91 -11.67 8.04
C GLU A 20 -11.45 -10.94 6.77
N TYR A 21 -11.83 -9.67 6.60
CA TYR A 21 -11.46 -8.87 5.46
C TYR A 21 -9.94 -8.67 5.36
N LEU A 22 -9.25 -8.44 6.47
CA LEU A 22 -7.79 -8.30 6.48
C LEU A 22 -7.09 -9.58 6.03
N GLN A 23 -7.59 -10.75 6.43
CA GLN A 23 -7.02 -12.04 6.05
C GLN A 23 -7.21 -12.38 4.57
N THR A 24 -8.13 -11.73 3.88
CA THR A 24 -8.24 -11.86 2.42
C THR A 24 -7.07 -11.22 1.66
N ILE A 25 -6.33 -10.31 2.30
CA ILE A 25 -5.21 -9.61 1.68
C ILE A 25 -3.99 -10.55 1.58
N PRO A 26 -3.34 -10.67 0.40
CA PRO A 26 -2.21 -11.55 0.24
C PRO A 26 -1.04 -11.13 1.13
N GLY A 27 -0.54 -12.09 1.90
CA GLY A 27 0.59 -11.91 2.82
C GLY A 27 0.20 -11.41 4.20
N VAL A 28 -1.07 -11.10 4.47
CA VAL A 28 -1.56 -10.77 5.80
C VAL A 28 -1.89 -12.06 6.55
N SER A 29 -1.22 -12.26 7.69
CA SER A 29 -1.50 -13.36 8.61
C SER A 29 -2.39 -12.91 9.76
N LEU A 30 -2.97 -13.86 10.51
CA LEU A 30 -3.75 -13.62 11.72
C LEU A 30 -3.05 -12.64 12.69
N VAL A 31 -1.76 -12.86 12.98
CA VAL A 31 -0.95 -11.98 13.86
C VAL A 31 -0.77 -10.59 13.25
N SER A 32 -0.58 -10.51 11.92
CA SER A 32 -0.44 -9.22 11.23
C SER A 32 -1.74 -8.43 11.30
N SER A 33 -2.89 -9.08 11.12
CA SER A 33 -4.21 -8.46 11.26
C SER A 33 -4.43 -7.91 12.66
N MET A 34 -4.07 -8.67 13.70
CA MET A 34 -4.19 -8.21 15.09
C MET A 34 -3.36 -6.95 15.36
N ILE A 35 -2.11 -6.90 14.88
CA ILE A 35 -1.28 -5.71 15.06
C ILE A 35 -1.86 -4.54 14.28
N ILE A 36 -2.39 -4.76 13.07
CA ILE A 36 -3.04 -3.70 12.30
C ILE A 36 -4.24 -3.13 13.07
N ILE A 37 -5.11 -3.98 13.62
CA ILE A 37 -6.27 -3.55 14.41
C ILE A 37 -5.82 -2.86 15.70
N ALA A 38 -4.84 -3.40 16.42
CA ALA A 38 -4.35 -2.80 17.66
C ALA A 38 -3.77 -1.40 17.43
N GLU A 39 -3.08 -1.17 16.31
CA GLU A 39 -2.50 0.14 16.00
C GLU A 39 -3.51 1.12 15.39
N THR A 40 -4.50 0.64 14.63
CA THR A 40 -5.43 1.51 13.90
C THR A 40 -6.79 1.68 14.58
N GLY A 41 -7.16 0.79 15.50
CA GLY A 41 -8.48 0.72 16.11
C GLY A 41 -9.58 0.23 15.15
N ALA A 42 -9.22 -0.33 13.99
CA ALA A 42 -10.11 -0.75 12.89
C ALA A 42 -10.93 0.38 12.22
N ASP A 43 -11.10 1.53 12.88
CA ASP A 43 -11.77 2.69 12.32
C ASP A 43 -10.86 3.47 11.35
N MET A 44 -11.20 3.41 10.06
CA MET A 44 -10.50 4.16 9.02
C MET A 44 -11.00 5.60 8.85
N SER A 45 -12.09 6.00 9.52
CA SER A 45 -12.64 7.37 9.45
C SER A 45 -11.63 8.43 9.95
N VAL A 46 -10.79 8.04 10.90
CA VAL A 46 -9.67 8.83 11.43
C VAL A 46 -8.68 9.23 10.32
N PHE A 47 -8.59 8.42 9.26
CA PHE A 47 -7.76 8.67 8.10
C PHE A 47 -8.61 9.04 6.89
N GLN A 48 -8.80 10.35 6.65
CA GLN A 48 -9.55 10.89 5.50
C GLN A 48 -9.10 10.36 4.11
N THR A 49 -7.89 9.84 3.99
CA THR A 49 -7.38 9.30 2.73
C THR A 49 -6.33 8.21 3.00
N SER A 50 -6.21 7.23 2.11
CA SER A 50 -5.13 6.22 2.14
C SER A 50 -3.70 6.82 2.12
N GLY A 51 -3.55 8.06 1.65
CA GLY A 51 -2.29 8.82 1.75
C GLY A 51 -1.91 9.21 3.19
N LYS A 52 -2.89 9.41 4.08
CA LYS A 52 -2.67 9.81 5.48
C LYS A 52 -2.17 8.63 6.31
N ILE A 53 -2.79 7.46 6.19
CA ILE A 53 -2.33 6.25 6.89
C ILE A 53 -0.93 5.81 6.43
N THR A 54 -0.63 5.93 5.13
CA THR A 54 0.73 5.62 4.61
C THR A 54 1.79 6.62 5.05
N GLY A 55 1.40 7.88 5.27
CA GLY A 55 2.24 8.89 5.91
C GLY A 55 2.48 8.59 7.39
N TRP A 56 1.43 8.22 8.12
CA TRP A 56 1.48 7.88 9.55
C TRP A 56 2.33 6.64 9.82
N ALA A 57 2.22 5.60 8.98
CA ALA A 57 3.10 4.42 9.03
C ALA A 57 4.56 4.72 8.65
N GLY A 58 4.84 5.92 8.14
CA GLY A 58 6.16 6.28 7.66
C GLY A 58 6.60 5.46 6.45
N LEU A 59 5.68 5.08 5.55
CA LEU A 59 5.99 4.35 4.31
C LEU A 59 6.05 5.28 3.08
N ARG A 60 5.73 6.56 3.26
CA ARG A 60 5.83 7.60 2.22
C ARG A 60 7.28 8.13 2.14
N PRO A 61 7.82 8.37 0.94
CA PRO A 61 9.05 9.15 0.79
C PRO A 61 8.90 10.52 1.43
N ARG A 62 9.93 10.99 2.12
CA ARG A 62 9.94 12.33 2.71
C ARG A 62 9.90 13.38 1.60
N ASN A 63 9.02 14.36 1.74
CA ASN A 63 8.90 15.48 0.80
C ASN A 63 9.72 16.65 1.33
N ASP A 64 11.04 16.50 1.37
CA ASP A 64 11.95 17.60 1.72
C ASP A 64 12.31 18.38 0.47
N ASP A 65 11.49 19.36 0.16
CA ASP A 65 11.83 20.39 -0.82
C ASP A 65 12.08 21.71 -0.08
N SER A 66 13.18 22.37 -0.43
CA SER A 66 13.55 23.67 0.08
C SER A 66 14.26 24.40 -1.05
N ALA A 67 13.66 25.51 -1.48
CA ALA A 67 14.13 26.32 -2.60
C ALA A 67 14.34 25.52 -3.92
N GLY A 68 13.48 24.54 -4.21
CA GLY A 68 13.53 23.75 -5.44
C GLY A 68 14.61 22.66 -5.46
N LYS A 69 15.28 22.39 -4.33
CA LYS A 69 16.27 21.33 -4.20
C LYS A 69 15.74 20.21 -3.32
N TYR A 70 15.69 19.01 -3.88
CA TYR A 70 15.37 17.78 -3.15
C TYR A 70 16.51 17.40 -2.20
N LYS A 71 16.29 17.55 -0.89
CA LYS A 71 17.32 17.29 0.12
C LYS A 71 17.46 15.80 0.47
N SER A 72 16.36 15.06 0.53
CA SER A 72 16.38 13.64 0.89
C SER A 72 15.21 12.85 0.29
N THR A 73 15.49 11.60 -0.10
CA THR A 73 14.49 10.63 -0.55
C THR A 73 14.24 9.52 0.48
N ALA A 74 14.76 9.68 1.70
CA ALA A 74 14.55 8.74 2.79
C ALA A 74 13.06 8.63 3.16
N THR A 75 12.65 7.49 3.70
CA THR A 75 11.29 7.33 4.20
C THR A 75 11.11 8.10 5.51
N THR A 76 9.91 8.61 5.77
CA THR A 76 9.62 9.33 7.02
C THR A 76 9.68 8.42 8.24
N LYS A 77 9.96 9.01 9.42
CA LYS A 77 9.71 8.37 10.71
C LYS A 77 8.20 8.32 10.92
N GLY A 78 7.69 7.18 11.39
CA GLY A 78 6.26 6.95 11.60
C GLY A 78 6.06 5.78 12.54
N ASN A 79 4.86 5.20 12.56
CA ASN A 79 4.55 4.05 13.41
C ASN A 79 5.47 2.86 13.10
N ARG A 80 6.34 2.53 14.07
CA ARG A 80 7.36 1.47 13.92
C ARG A 80 6.74 0.07 13.81
N TYR A 81 5.63 -0.18 14.49
CA TYR A 81 4.96 -1.48 14.52
C TYR A 81 4.27 -1.72 13.19
N LEU A 82 3.46 -0.76 12.74
CA LEU A 82 2.77 -0.83 11.46
C LEU A 82 3.77 -0.96 10.30
N ARG A 83 4.85 -0.16 10.31
CA ARG A 83 5.92 -0.27 9.31
C ARG A 83 6.53 -1.67 9.28
N SER A 84 6.88 -2.22 10.44
CA SER A 84 7.53 -3.52 10.54
C SER A 84 6.63 -4.64 10.04
N VAL A 85 5.35 -4.62 10.45
CA VAL A 85 4.35 -5.60 9.99
C VAL A 85 4.17 -5.53 8.49
N PHE A 86 3.97 -4.34 7.91
CA PHE A 86 3.78 -4.23 6.45
C PHE A 86 5.02 -4.61 5.64
N VAL A 87 6.23 -4.49 6.20
CA VAL A 87 7.45 -5.02 5.57
C VAL A 87 7.44 -6.56 5.57
N GLN A 88 7.00 -7.20 6.65
CA GLN A 88 6.86 -8.66 6.70
C GLN A 88 5.76 -9.17 5.76
N VAL A 89 4.61 -8.49 5.76
CA VAL A 89 3.48 -8.76 4.86
C VAL A 89 3.90 -8.60 3.40
N ALA A 90 4.65 -7.54 3.07
CA ALA A 90 5.19 -7.36 1.71
C ALA A 90 6.16 -8.47 1.31
N TRP A 91 6.99 -8.95 2.24
CA TRP A 91 7.88 -10.07 2.01
C TRP A 91 7.10 -11.36 1.71
N ALA A 92 6.05 -11.64 2.48
CA ALA A 92 5.16 -12.78 2.23
C ALA A 92 4.46 -12.65 0.87
N ALA A 93 3.83 -11.50 0.60
CA ALA A 93 3.12 -11.22 -0.64
C ALA A 93 4.01 -11.31 -1.88
N SER A 94 5.28 -10.91 -1.78
CA SER A 94 6.25 -10.98 -2.88
C SER A 94 6.67 -12.41 -3.23
N ARG A 95 6.51 -13.37 -2.31
CA ARG A 95 6.89 -14.78 -2.51
C ARG A 95 5.71 -15.66 -2.93
N MET A 96 4.47 -15.22 -2.71
CA MET A 96 3.27 -15.94 -3.14
C MET A 96 3.26 -16.21 -4.64
N LYS A 97 2.91 -17.44 -5.04
CA LYS A 97 2.75 -17.82 -6.45
C LYS A 97 1.52 -17.12 -7.04
N ASN A 98 1.59 -16.76 -8.32
CA ASN A 98 0.49 -16.15 -9.10
C ASN A 98 -0.13 -14.88 -8.47
N SER A 99 0.67 -14.08 -7.75
CA SER A 99 0.23 -12.84 -7.13
C SER A 99 0.72 -11.62 -7.92
N TYR A 100 -0.19 -10.66 -8.17
CA TYR A 100 0.14 -9.35 -8.74
C TYR A 100 1.31 -8.67 -8.01
N TYR A 101 1.41 -8.85 -6.69
CA TYR A 101 2.44 -8.23 -5.86
C TYR A 101 3.84 -8.80 -6.14
N LYS A 102 3.94 -10.09 -6.49
CA LYS A 102 5.20 -10.73 -6.90
C LYS A 102 5.71 -10.15 -8.21
N GLU A 103 4.85 -10.05 -9.22
CA GLU A 103 5.21 -9.45 -10.52
C GLU A 103 5.58 -7.97 -10.37
N LYS A 104 4.80 -7.22 -9.59
CA LYS A 104 5.09 -5.82 -9.30
C LYS A 104 6.44 -5.67 -8.58
N PHE A 105 6.72 -6.53 -7.60
CA PHE A 105 8.00 -6.54 -6.90
C PHE A 105 9.16 -6.80 -7.86
N ASN A 106 9.08 -7.84 -8.69
CA ASN A 106 10.12 -8.18 -9.65
C ASN A 106 10.40 -7.02 -10.62
N ARG A 107 9.35 -6.44 -11.22
CA ARG A 107 9.48 -5.29 -12.11
C ARG A 107 10.12 -4.06 -11.44
N LEU A 108 9.83 -3.84 -10.16
CA LEU A 108 10.46 -2.75 -9.38
C LEU A 108 11.90 -3.07 -9.02
N ALA A 109 12.20 -4.33 -8.67
CA ALA A 109 13.52 -4.81 -8.32
C ALA A 109 14.50 -4.78 -9.51
N MET A 110 14.00 -4.81 -10.75
CA MET A 110 14.82 -4.59 -11.95
C MET A 110 15.39 -3.17 -12.05
N ARG A 111 14.72 -2.16 -11.47
CA ARG A 111 15.10 -0.73 -11.61
C ARG A 111 15.55 -0.07 -10.30
N LYS A 112 15.28 -0.73 -9.17
CA LYS A 112 15.53 -0.20 -7.83
C LYS A 112 16.07 -1.32 -6.95
N SER A 113 16.80 -0.97 -5.89
CA SER A 113 17.24 -1.96 -4.91
C SER A 113 16.06 -2.76 -4.34
N ARG A 114 16.26 -4.06 -4.07
CA ARG A 114 15.22 -4.96 -3.55
C ARG A 114 14.53 -4.39 -2.30
N LYS A 115 15.28 -3.76 -1.39
CA LYS A 115 14.73 -3.10 -0.20
C LYS A 115 13.78 -1.94 -0.58
N LYS A 116 14.14 -1.09 -1.55
CA LYS A 116 13.27 -0.01 -2.04
C LYS A 116 12.03 -0.55 -2.75
N ALA A 117 12.18 -1.61 -3.53
CA ALA A 117 11.05 -2.29 -4.18
C ALA A 117 10.07 -2.85 -3.13
N LEU A 118 10.59 -3.47 -2.06
CA LEU A 118 9.78 -4.02 -0.98
C LEU A 118 8.99 -2.94 -0.24
N ILE A 119 9.62 -1.80 0.10
CA ILE A 119 8.93 -0.67 0.73
C ILE A 119 7.80 -0.13 -0.16
N ALA A 120 7.99 -0.12 -1.47
CA ALA A 120 6.93 0.27 -2.41
C ALA A 120 5.75 -0.72 -2.40
N ILE A 121 6.01 -2.02 -2.27
CA ILE A 121 4.96 -3.04 -2.10
C ILE A 121 4.25 -2.88 -0.75
N ALA A 122 5.00 -2.70 0.34
CA ALA A 122 4.45 -2.45 1.67
C ALA A 122 3.50 -1.25 1.69
N ARG A 123 3.90 -0.12 1.08
CA ARG A 123 3.03 1.05 0.92
C ARG A 123 1.76 0.73 0.14
N LYS A 124 1.85 -0.09 -0.91
CA LYS A 124 0.70 -0.46 -1.74
C LYS A 124 -0.26 -1.38 -0.99
N LEU A 125 0.27 -2.33 -0.21
CA LEU A 125 -0.53 -3.19 0.66
C LEU A 125 -1.21 -2.39 1.78
N LEU A 126 -0.52 -1.42 2.38
CA LEU A 126 -1.16 -0.54 3.37
C LEU A 126 -2.28 0.33 2.76
N THR A 127 -2.08 0.81 1.53
CA THR A 127 -3.14 1.52 0.79
C THR A 127 -4.33 0.59 0.56
N LEU A 128 -4.09 -0.66 0.18
CA LEU A 128 -5.14 -1.66 0.02
C LEU A 128 -5.87 -1.94 1.34
N THR A 129 -5.14 -2.13 2.43
CA THR A 129 -5.72 -2.34 3.77
C THR A 129 -6.68 -1.23 4.15
N TRP A 130 -6.32 0.03 3.87
CA TRP A 130 -7.21 1.17 4.11
C TRP A 130 -8.52 1.06 3.32
N HIS A 131 -8.46 0.72 2.03
CA HIS A 131 -9.67 0.54 1.21
C HIS A 131 -10.53 -0.63 1.69
N VAL A 132 -9.91 -1.77 2.02
CA VAL A 132 -10.62 -2.96 2.52
C VAL A 132 -11.38 -2.65 3.82
N LEU A 133 -10.75 -1.91 4.75
CA LEU A 133 -11.36 -1.55 6.03
C LEU A 133 -12.36 -0.39 5.91
N HIS A 134 -12.08 0.60 5.06
CA HIS A 134 -12.97 1.75 4.83
C HIS A 134 -14.25 1.33 4.08
N ASP A 135 -14.09 0.55 3.00
CA ASP A 135 -15.20 0.13 2.13
C ASP A 135 -15.89 -1.14 2.66
N LYS A 136 -15.34 -1.76 3.72
CA LYS A 136 -15.81 -3.02 4.34
C LYS A 136 -16.03 -4.14 3.32
N CYS A 137 -15.14 -4.21 2.34
CA CYS A 137 -15.20 -5.16 1.24
C CYS A 137 -13.94 -6.05 1.23
N PRO A 138 -14.08 -7.38 1.06
CA PRO A 138 -12.95 -8.27 0.99
C PRO A 138 -12.07 -7.96 -0.23
N TYR A 139 -10.78 -8.24 -0.12
CA TYR A 139 -9.85 -8.09 -1.23
C TYR A 139 -10.23 -9.04 -2.37
N ASN A 140 -10.50 -8.46 -3.55
CA ASN A 140 -10.70 -9.21 -4.78
C ASN A 140 -9.46 -9.06 -5.69
N PRO A 141 -8.72 -10.14 -5.98
CA PRO A 141 -7.59 -10.11 -6.93
C PRO A 141 -7.96 -9.64 -8.34
N LYS A 142 -9.24 -9.80 -8.73
CA LYS A 142 -9.79 -9.39 -10.03
C LYS A 142 -10.38 -7.98 -9.99
N SER A 143 -10.31 -7.28 -8.85
CA SER A 143 -10.75 -5.88 -8.77
C SER A 143 -9.97 -5.09 -9.82
N VAL A 144 -10.71 -4.61 -10.82
CA VAL A 144 -10.15 -3.82 -11.92
C VAL A 144 -9.48 -2.61 -11.29
N HIS A 145 -8.26 -2.30 -11.72
CA HIS A 145 -7.61 -1.06 -11.31
C HIS A 145 -8.46 0.07 -11.90
N VAL A 146 -9.39 0.62 -11.12
CA VAL A 146 -10.25 1.71 -11.56
C VAL A 146 -9.34 2.89 -11.80
N TYR A 147 -9.01 3.11 -13.07
CA TYR A 147 -8.21 4.25 -13.44
C TYR A 147 -9.13 5.46 -13.36
N ASP A 148 -8.74 6.44 -12.56
CA ASP A 148 -9.41 7.72 -12.48
C ASP A 148 -9.62 8.29 -13.90
N PRO A 149 -10.87 8.40 -14.40
CA PRO A 149 -11.15 8.75 -15.79
C PRO A 149 -10.46 10.05 -16.22
N VAL A 150 -10.32 11.00 -15.29
CA VAL A 150 -9.65 12.29 -15.51
C VAL A 150 -8.17 12.08 -15.81
N LYS A 151 -7.52 11.19 -15.05
CA LYS A 151 -6.10 10.86 -15.29
C LYS A 151 -5.90 10.07 -16.57
N VAL A 152 -6.85 9.18 -16.95
CA VAL A 152 -6.78 8.45 -18.24
C VAL A 152 -6.81 9.46 -19.38
N ALA A 153 -7.79 10.36 -19.37
CA ALA A 153 -7.99 11.38 -20.40
C ALA A 153 -6.76 12.29 -20.52
N ALA A 154 -6.22 12.75 -19.40
CA ALA A 154 -5.00 13.56 -19.38
C ALA A 154 -3.80 12.82 -19.99
N LYS A 155 -3.65 11.51 -19.69
CA LYS A 155 -2.57 10.68 -20.24
C LYS A 155 -2.72 10.48 -21.76
N ILE A 156 -3.94 10.21 -22.23
CA ILE A 156 -4.24 10.09 -23.66
C ILE A 156 -3.95 11.41 -24.38
N ALA A 157 -4.38 12.55 -23.82
CA ALA A 157 -4.13 13.87 -24.38
C ALA A 157 -2.62 14.18 -24.49
N TYR A 158 -1.84 13.85 -23.46
CA TYR A 158 -0.38 13.98 -23.49
C TYR A 158 0.23 13.15 -24.63
N HIS A 159 -0.16 11.87 -24.76
CA HIS A 159 0.38 11.00 -25.81
C HIS A 159 -0.02 11.46 -27.22
N LYS A 160 -1.24 11.97 -27.40
CA LYS A 160 -1.67 12.57 -28.67
C LYS A 160 -0.78 13.76 -29.07
N ARG A 161 -0.51 14.68 -28.12
CA ARG A 161 0.37 15.84 -28.36
C ARG A 161 1.80 15.44 -28.72
N GLU A 162 2.35 14.43 -28.03
CA GLU A 162 3.70 13.93 -28.31
C GLU A 162 3.79 13.26 -29.70
N ILE A 163 2.76 12.51 -30.11
CA ILE A 163 2.69 11.93 -31.45
C ILE A 163 2.66 13.03 -32.51
N GLU A 164 1.84 14.06 -32.32
CA GLU A 164 1.74 15.19 -33.24
C GLU A 164 3.07 15.96 -33.36
N ARG A 165 3.74 16.20 -32.21
CA ARG A 165 5.06 16.81 -32.17
C ARG A 165 6.11 15.97 -32.92
N THR A 166 6.07 14.66 -32.74
CA THR A 166 6.99 13.73 -33.41
C THR A 166 6.74 13.69 -34.92
N LYS A 167 5.47 13.67 -35.35
CA LYS A 167 5.09 13.75 -36.78
C LYS A 167 5.63 15.01 -37.44
N LYS A 168 5.53 16.16 -36.77
CA LYS A 168 6.04 17.45 -37.28
C LYS A 168 7.57 17.51 -37.42
N LEU A 169 8.30 16.69 -36.66
CA LEU A 169 9.77 16.58 -36.77
C LEU A 169 10.22 15.62 -37.89
N LEU A 170 9.31 14.74 -38.33
CA LEU A 170 9.54 13.75 -39.39
C LEU A 170 9.09 14.21 -40.77
N SER A 171 8.28 15.28 -40.84
CA SER A 171 7.89 16.00 -42.06
C SER A 171 8.85 17.14 -42.37
#